data_AF-A0A0F8VV42-F1
#
_entry.id   AF-A0A0F8VV42-F1
#
_cell.length_a   1.000
_cell.length_b   1.000
_cell.length_c   1.000
_cell.angle_alpha   90.00
_cell.angle_beta   90.00
_cell.angle_gamma   90.00
#
_symmetry.space_group_name_H-M   'P 1'
#
loop_
_entity.id
_entity.type
_entity.pdbx_description
1 polymer ?
#
loop_
_entity_poly.entity_id
_entity_poly.type
_entity_poly.pdbx_seq_one_letter_code
_entity_poly.pdbx_strand_id
1 'polypeptide(L)'
;MSFKNIYLDNNATTMTAPEVLEAMLPFLGEKYGNPSSMHSFGGVIQKDLEQAREKVAELLNCHPTEVVYTSCGSESDNFALRGLVDAYPEKRHIITTKDDGSLRCVACYMCETACPADCIKIIAEEDPEATVEWEKRPLLFEIDLL
;
A
#
# COMPACT_ATOMS: atom_id res chain seq x y z
N MET A 1 -35.89 24.36 5.46
CA MET A 1 -35.41 23.27 4.58
C MET A 1 -34.20 22.64 5.25
N SER A 2 -34.23 21.33 5.53
CA SER A 2 -33.05 20.62 6.01
C SER A 2 -32.17 20.28 4.80
N PHE A 3 -30.91 20.71 4.82
CA PHE A 3 -29.94 20.31 3.81
C PHE A 3 -29.60 18.84 4.01
N LYS A 4 -29.78 18.04 2.97
CA LYS A 4 -29.37 16.63 2.96
C LYS A 4 -27.88 16.56 2.65
N ASN A 5 -27.08 16.13 3.62
CA ASN A 5 -25.66 15.87 3.38
C ASN A 5 -25.52 14.59 2.54
N ILE A 6 -24.79 14.70 1.42
CA ILE A 6 -24.47 13.59 0.53
C ILE A 6 -22.94 13.50 0.46
N TYR A 7 -22.39 12.34 0.81
CA TYR A 7 -20.95 12.09 0.76
C TYR A 7 -20.57 11.51 -0.60
N LEU A 8 -19.71 12.22 -1.35
CA LEU A 8 -19.29 11.85 -2.71
C LEU A 8 -17.76 11.70 -2.85
N ASP A 9 -17.04 11.60 -1.73
CA ASP A 9 -15.57 11.54 -1.70
C ASP A 9 -15.06 10.15 -1.27
N ASN A 10 -15.71 9.08 -1.76
CA ASN A 10 -15.38 7.70 -1.39
C ASN A 10 -13.98 7.25 -1.83
N ASN A 11 -13.33 7.97 -2.74
CA ASN A 11 -11.94 7.72 -3.12
C ASN A 11 -10.95 8.14 -2.02
N ALA A 12 -11.32 9.11 -1.17
CA ALA A 12 -10.48 9.53 -0.05
C ALA A 12 -10.62 8.59 1.15
N THR A 13 -11.85 8.21 1.49
CA THR A 13 -12.15 7.19 2.49
C THR A 13 -13.60 6.71 2.35
N THR A 14 -13.92 5.55 2.88
CA THR A 14 -15.28 4.99 2.88
C THR A 14 -15.80 4.85 4.29
N MET A 15 -17.11 5.02 4.49
CA MET A 15 -17.75 4.67 5.75
C MET A 15 -17.56 3.17 6.02
N THR A 16 -17.11 2.81 7.21
CA THR A 16 -17.03 1.41 7.65
C THR A 16 -18.41 0.76 7.56
N ALA A 17 -18.50 -0.38 6.87
CA ALA A 17 -19.75 -1.12 6.77
C ALA A 17 -20.18 -1.64 8.17
N PRO A 18 -21.48 -1.62 8.52
CA PRO A 18 -21.95 -2.05 9.84
C PRO A 18 -21.47 -3.45 10.24
N GLU A 19 -21.48 -4.40 9.31
CA GLU A 19 -21.02 -5.77 9.52
C GLU A 19 -19.51 -5.85 9.83
N VAL A 20 -18.70 -4.92 9.32
CA VAL A 20 -17.27 -4.82 9.63
C VAL A 20 -17.10 -4.32 11.06
N LEU A 21 -17.87 -3.31 11.46
CA LEU A 21 -17.83 -2.80 12.84
C LEU A 21 -18.23 -3.90 13.84
N GLU A 22 -19.32 -4.62 13.57
CA GLU A 22 -19.77 -5.75 14.39
C GLU A 22 -18.70 -6.84 14.53
N ALA A 23 -17.99 -7.16 13.45
CA ALA A 23 -16.89 -8.13 13.48
C ALA A 23 -15.68 -7.64 14.27
N MET A 24 -15.43 -6.33 14.33
CA MET A 24 -14.27 -5.74 15.02
C MET A 24 -14.49 -5.53 16.52
N LEU A 25 -15.72 -5.17 16.94
CA LEU A 25 -16.05 -4.81 18.33
C LEU A 25 -15.57 -5.83 19.39
N PRO A 26 -15.68 -7.16 19.19
CA PRO A 26 -15.20 -8.12 20.17
C PRO A 26 -13.72 -7.95 20.53
N PHE A 27 -12.87 -7.56 19.57
CA PHE A 27 -11.42 -7.38 19.79
C PHE A 27 -11.07 -6.09 20.55
N LEU A 28 -12.02 -5.19 20.73
CA LEU A 28 -11.89 -3.98 21.54
C LEU A 28 -12.42 -4.15 22.98
N GLY A 29 -13.10 -5.27 23.27
CA GLY A 29 -13.74 -5.54 24.55
C GLY A 29 -13.40 -6.93 25.08
N GLU A 30 -14.08 -7.96 24.57
CA GLU A 30 -14.04 -9.31 25.12
C GLU A 30 -12.75 -10.08 24.77
N LYS A 31 -12.24 -9.89 23.55
CA LYS A 31 -11.08 -10.59 22.98
C LYS A 31 -9.84 -9.69 22.95
N TYR A 32 -9.38 -9.24 24.12
CA TYR A 32 -8.26 -8.29 24.26
C TYR A 32 -6.88 -8.93 24.52
N GLY A 33 -6.80 -10.26 24.54
CA GLY A 33 -5.56 -11.00 24.79
C GLY A 33 -4.46 -10.73 23.76
N ASN A 34 -3.21 -10.84 24.19
CA ASN A 34 -2.06 -10.73 23.28
C ASN A 34 -1.93 -12.02 22.45
N PRO A 35 -2.02 -11.97 21.11
CA PRO A 35 -1.91 -13.15 20.25
C PRO A 35 -0.54 -13.84 20.31
N SER A 36 0.51 -13.14 20.78
CA SER A 36 1.85 -13.72 20.96
C SER A 36 1.97 -14.54 22.26
N SER A 37 0.96 -14.55 23.12
CA SER A 37 0.99 -15.31 24.37
C SER A 37 0.61 -16.78 24.15
N MET A 38 1.39 -17.69 24.72
CA MET A 38 1.15 -19.15 24.64
C MET A 38 -0.07 -19.64 25.44
N HIS A 39 -0.59 -18.84 26.37
CA HIS A 39 -1.76 -19.23 27.16
C HIS A 39 -3.04 -19.19 26.31
N SER A 40 -4.05 -19.97 26.70
CA SER A 40 -5.33 -20.10 25.96
C SER A 40 -5.97 -18.75 25.61
N PHE A 41 -5.84 -17.76 26.49
CA PHE A 41 -6.38 -16.41 26.28
C PHE A 41 -5.77 -15.67 25.08
N GLY A 42 -4.52 -15.99 24.69
CA GLY A 42 -3.86 -15.43 23.51
C GLY A 42 -4.04 -16.32 22.28
N GLY A 43 -3.94 -17.64 22.46
CA GLY A 43 -4.09 -18.62 21.37
C GLY A 43 -5.45 -18.60 20.67
N VAL A 44 -6.53 -18.21 21.34
CA VAL A 44 -7.84 -18.01 20.68
C VAL A 44 -7.78 -16.86 19.66
N ILE A 45 -7.11 -15.76 20.01
CA ILE A 45 -7.00 -14.57 19.16
C ILE A 45 -6.01 -14.81 18.01
N GLN A 46 -4.97 -15.61 18.24
CA GLN A 46 -4.08 -16.04 17.17
C GLN A 46 -4.85 -16.77 16.05
N LYS A 47 -5.80 -17.65 16.40
CA LYS A 47 -6.66 -18.33 15.41
C LYS A 47 -7.55 -17.37 14.64
N ASP A 48 -8.09 -16.34 15.31
CA ASP A 48 -8.89 -15.30 14.66
C ASP A 48 -8.04 -14.52 13.63
N LEU A 49 -6.77 -14.22 13.96
CA LEU A 49 -5.81 -13.59 13.04
C LEU A 49 -5.42 -14.48 11.87
N GLU A 50 -5.23 -15.78 12.09
CA GLU A 50 -4.95 -16.76 11.03
C GLU A 50 -6.11 -16.86 10.03
N GLN A 51 -7.35 -16.93 10.52
CA GLN A 51 -8.55 -16.91 9.66
C GLN A 51 -8.71 -15.59 8.88
N ALA A 52 -8.39 -14.45 9.51
CA ALA A 52 -8.38 -13.17 8.80
C ALA A 52 -7.35 -13.17 7.67
N ARG A 53 -6.17 -13.78 7.89
CA ARG A 53 -5.11 -13.88 6.89
C ARG A 53 -5.51 -14.76 5.72
N GLU A 54 -6.16 -15.90 5.98
CA GLU A 54 -6.69 -16.79 4.95
C GLU A 54 -7.69 -16.08 4.04
N LYS A 55 -8.65 -15.32 4.62
CA LYS A 55 -9.64 -14.55 3.84
C LYS A 55 -8.99 -13.49 2.94
N VAL A 56 -7.97 -12.79 3.44
CA VAL A 56 -7.23 -11.80 2.65
C VAL A 56 -6.45 -12.49 1.53
N ALA A 57 -5.81 -13.61 1.82
CA ALA A 57 -5.05 -14.38 0.85
C ALA A 57 -5.95 -14.94 -0.27
N GLU A 58 -7.14 -15.43 0.07
CA GLU A 58 -8.16 -15.87 -0.89
C GLU A 58 -8.60 -14.71 -1.80
N LEU A 59 -8.88 -13.54 -1.24
CA LEU A 59 -9.25 -12.34 -1.99
C LEU A 59 -8.15 -11.91 -2.98
N LEU A 60 -6.89 -12.05 -2.59
CA LEU A 60 -5.72 -11.68 -3.40
C LEU A 60 -5.21 -12.82 -4.29
N ASN A 61 -5.78 -14.02 -4.19
CA ASN A 61 -5.32 -15.24 -4.86
C ASN A 61 -3.83 -15.53 -4.62
N CYS A 62 -3.40 -15.48 -3.36
CA CYS A 62 -2.03 -15.79 -2.94
C CYS A 62 -2.00 -16.80 -1.77
N HIS A 63 -0.81 -17.27 -1.40
CA HIS A 63 -0.66 -18.13 -0.23
C HIS A 63 -0.72 -17.28 1.06
N PRO A 64 -1.35 -17.75 2.17
CA PRO A 64 -1.45 -16.97 3.40
C PRO A 64 -0.11 -16.46 3.96
N THR A 65 0.99 -17.17 3.73
CA THR A 65 2.33 -16.75 4.17
C THR A 65 2.89 -15.56 3.39
N GLU A 66 2.29 -15.19 2.26
CA GLU A 66 2.66 -14.03 1.44
C GLU A 66 1.96 -12.75 1.90
N VAL A 67 0.96 -12.85 2.78
CA VAL A 67 0.27 -11.70 3.36
C VAL A 67 1.05 -11.21 4.58
N VAL A 68 1.40 -9.92 4.62
CA VAL A 68 1.96 -9.24 5.81
C VAL A 68 1.03 -8.08 6.17
N TYR A 69 0.63 -7.99 7.44
CA TYR A 69 -0.19 -6.87 7.92
C TYR A 69 0.68 -5.69 8.31
N THR A 70 0.30 -4.50 7.83
CA THR A 70 0.87 -3.18 8.16
C THR A 70 -0.24 -2.28 8.68
N SER A 71 0.08 -1.06 9.13
CA SER A 71 -0.92 -0.10 9.63
C SER A 71 -1.75 0.58 8.53
N CYS A 72 -1.19 0.72 7.32
CA CYS A 72 -1.84 1.42 6.20
C CYS A 72 -1.11 1.17 4.87
N GLY A 73 -1.72 1.60 3.75
CA GLY A 73 -1.11 1.50 2.41
C GLY A 73 0.25 2.20 2.31
N SER A 74 0.39 3.40 2.89
CA SER A 74 1.66 4.13 2.91
C SER A 74 2.80 3.35 3.58
N GLU A 75 2.50 2.59 4.64
CA GLU A 75 3.49 1.73 5.29
C GLU A 75 3.82 0.51 4.41
N SER A 76 2.81 -0.13 3.81
CA SER A 76 3.02 -1.25 2.88
C SER A 76 3.92 -0.88 1.72
N ASP A 77 3.70 0.28 1.09
CA ASP A 77 4.51 0.77 -0.02
C ASP A 77 5.96 0.98 0.41
N ASN A 78 6.17 1.61 1.57
CA ASN A 78 7.53 1.81 2.12
C ASN A 78 8.19 0.49 2.48
N PHE A 79 7.45 -0.45 3.09
CA PHE A 79 7.95 -1.76 3.47
C PHE A 79 8.43 -2.54 2.24
N ALA A 80 7.62 -2.60 1.19
CA ALA A 80 7.96 -3.30 -0.04
C ALA A 80 9.16 -2.67 -0.74
N LEU A 81 9.17 -1.35 -0.91
CA LEU A 81 10.25 -0.65 -1.64
C LEU A 81 11.57 -0.68 -0.87
N ARG A 82 11.55 -0.35 0.42
CA ARG A 82 12.76 -0.39 1.25
C ARG A 82 13.29 -1.80 1.38
N GLY A 83 12.41 -2.79 1.60
CA GLY A 83 12.79 -4.19 1.63
C GLY A 83 13.45 -4.65 0.33
N LEU A 84 12.95 -4.20 -0.82
CA LEU A 84 13.55 -4.50 -2.12
C LEU A 84 14.93 -3.83 -2.28
N VAL A 85 15.06 -2.55 -1.92
CA VAL A 85 16.35 -1.84 -2.01
C VAL A 85 17.38 -2.44 -1.05
N ASP A 86 16.98 -2.76 0.17
CA ASP A 86 17.87 -3.36 1.16
C ASP A 86 18.31 -4.78 0.75
N ALA A 87 17.43 -5.54 0.11
CA ALA A 87 17.72 -6.89 -0.39
C ALA A 87 18.57 -6.89 -1.67
N TYR A 88 18.45 -5.85 -2.49
CA TYR A 88 19.13 -5.69 -3.77
C TYR A 88 19.78 -4.30 -3.85
N PRO A 89 20.86 -4.04 -3.08
CA PRO A 89 21.49 -2.73 -3.03
C PRO A 89 22.09 -2.28 -4.37
N GLU A 90 22.25 -3.20 -5.33
CA GLU A 90 22.67 -2.94 -6.72
C GLU A 90 21.52 -2.48 -7.63
N LYS A 91 20.27 -2.52 -7.15
CA LYS A 91 19.07 -2.10 -7.89
C LYS A 91 18.61 -0.73 -7.42
N ARG A 92 17.99 0.00 -8.33
CA ARG A 92 18.00 1.46 -8.29
C ARG A 92 16.54 2.05 -8.35
N HIS A 93 16.21 3.27 -7.78
CA HIS A 93 14.95 4.13 -7.77
C HIS A 93 14.95 5.55 -8.51
N ILE A 94 13.84 6.04 -9.15
CA ILE A 94 13.63 7.44 -9.71
C ILE A 94 12.57 8.27 -8.98
N ILE A 95 12.78 9.59 -8.95
CA ILE A 95 11.82 10.63 -8.51
C ILE A 95 11.52 11.64 -9.65
N THR A 96 10.27 12.10 -9.76
CA THR A 96 9.79 13.16 -10.68
C THR A 96 9.19 14.33 -9.92
N THR A 97 9.24 15.54 -10.50
CA THR A 97 8.51 16.73 -10.02
C THR A 97 7.16 16.83 -10.73
N LYS A 98 6.06 16.98 -10.00
CA LYS A 98 4.74 17.26 -10.56
C LYS A 98 4.62 18.72 -10.98
N ASP A 99 3.59 19.03 -11.76
CA ASP A 99 3.29 20.40 -12.22
C ASP A 99 3.04 21.40 -11.08
N ASP A 100 2.70 20.91 -9.89
CA ASP A 100 2.52 21.69 -8.66
C ASP A 100 3.84 21.94 -7.87
N GLY A 101 4.97 21.44 -8.38
CA GLY A 101 6.28 21.57 -7.76
C GLY A 101 6.61 20.49 -6.70
N SER A 102 5.72 19.54 -6.43
CA SER A 102 5.98 18.45 -5.47
C SER A 102 6.82 17.31 -6.06
N LEU A 103 7.77 16.77 -5.30
CA LEU A 103 8.63 15.65 -5.71
C LEU A 103 8.04 14.29 -5.30
N ARG A 104 7.88 13.37 -6.26
CA ARG A 104 7.28 12.02 -6.06
C ARG A 104 8.06 10.92 -6.79
N CYS A 105 8.24 9.74 -6.19
CA CYS A 105 8.81 8.57 -6.86
C CYS A 105 7.90 8.06 -7.99
N VAL A 106 8.42 7.72 -9.16
CA VAL A 106 7.58 7.23 -10.28
C VAL A 106 7.10 5.78 -10.11
N ALA A 107 7.71 5.02 -9.20
CA ALA A 107 7.31 3.63 -8.92
C ALA A 107 6.10 3.54 -7.97
N CYS A 108 6.03 4.38 -6.94
CA CYS A 108 4.95 4.36 -5.93
C CYS A 108 4.19 5.70 -5.78
N TYR A 109 4.59 6.75 -6.49
CA TYR A 109 4.05 8.11 -6.36
C TYR A 109 4.12 8.71 -4.94
N MET A 110 4.99 8.19 -4.05
CA MET A 110 5.21 8.72 -2.69
C MET A 110 6.35 9.77 -2.62
N CYS A 111 6.45 10.50 -1.50
CA CYS A 111 7.33 11.67 -1.28
C CYS A 111 8.84 11.39 -1.25
N GLU A 112 9.63 12.42 -1.57
CA GLU A 112 11.11 12.42 -1.64
C GLU A 112 11.83 11.93 -0.39
N THR A 113 11.25 12.13 0.79
CA THR A 113 11.92 11.94 2.09
C THR A 113 12.21 10.48 2.43
N ALA A 114 11.66 9.52 1.67
CA ALA A 114 11.87 8.10 1.89
C ALA A 114 12.70 7.40 0.79
N CYS A 115 13.05 8.08 -0.29
CA CYS A 115 13.64 7.45 -1.47
C CYS A 115 15.18 7.36 -1.37
N PRO A 116 15.79 6.16 -1.51
CA PRO A 116 17.25 6.00 -1.56
C PRO A 116 17.72 6.40 -2.96
N ALA A 117 18.15 7.65 -3.10
CA ALA A 117 18.00 8.45 -4.32
C ALA A 117 19.11 8.36 -5.40
N ASP A 118 20.04 7.40 -5.37
CA ASP A 118 21.21 7.42 -6.28
C ASP A 118 21.04 6.66 -7.61
N CYS A 119 19.80 6.54 -8.10
CA CYS A 119 19.44 5.25 -8.64
C CYS A 119 18.86 5.10 -10.08
N ILE A 120 17.61 5.37 -10.44
CA ILE A 120 17.12 5.08 -11.83
C ILE A 120 17.32 6.34 -12.72
N LYS A 121 17.37 6.14 -14.03
CA LYS A 121 17.17 7.18 -15.06
C LYS A 121 16.15 6.72 -16.14
N ILE A 122 15.12 7.52 -16.45
CA ILE A 122 14.10 7.21 -17.47
C ILE A 122 13.95 8.40 -18.42
N ILE A 123 13.81 8.11 -19.72
CA ILE A 123 13.50 9.09 -20.78
C ILE A 123 12.12 8.74 -21.35
N ALA A 124 11.19 9.68 -21.35
CA ALA A 124 9.82 9.49 -21.84
C ALA A 124 9.62 10.09 -23.25
N GLU A 125 8.65 9.54 -23.99
CA GLU A 125 8.14 10.07 -25.26
C GLU A 125 6.60 10.22 -25.21
N GLU A 126 6.04 10.96 -26.16
CA GLU A 126 4.59 11.06 -26.33
C GLU A 126 4.01 9.69 -26.71
N ASP A 127 2.89 9.31 -26.09
CA ASP A 127 2.22 8.06 -26.45
C ASP A 127 1.32 8.27 -27.67
N PRO A 128 1.60 7.62 -28.82
CA PRO A 128 0.81 7.80 -30.04
C PRO A 128 -0.61 7.26 -29.94
N GLU A 129 -0.94 6.45 -28.93
CA GLU A 129 -2.28 5.92 -28.67
C GLU A 129 -3.05 6.70 -27.60
N ALA A 130 -2.44 7.75 -27.04
CA ALA A 130 -3.04 8.57 -26.00
C ALA A 130 -4.28 9.32 -26.45
N THR A 131 -5.25 9.44 -25.53
CA THR A 131 -6.45 10.26 -25.75
C THR A 131 -6.31 11.68 -25.21
N VAL A 132 -5.23 11.96 -24.48
CA VAL A 132 -4.92 13.26 -23.90
C VAL A 132 -3.44 13.62 -24.13
N GLU A 133 -3.18 14.91 -24.41
CA GLU A 133 -1.88 15.41 -24.90
C GLU A 133 -0.71 15.24 -23.91
N TRP A 134 -1.00 15.06 -22.62
CA TRP A 134 0.01 14.90 -21.57
C TRP A 134 0.33 13.44 -21.24
N GLU A 135 -0.31 12.49 -21.90
CA GLU A 135 -0.03 11.07 -21.71
C GLU A 135 1.27 10.70 -22.44
N LYS A 136 2.24 10.19 -21.67
CA LYS A 136 3.56 9.83 -22.18
C LYS A 136 3.83 8.37 -21.89
N ARG A 137 4.50 7.71 -22.82
CA ARG A 137 5.02 6.36 -22.60
C ARG A 137 6.53 6.40 -22.41
N PRO A 138 7.09 5.45 -21.66
CA PRO A 138 8.53 5.40 -21.44
C PRO A 138 9.25 4.94 -22.71
N LEU A 139 10.14 5.78 -23.24
CA LEU A 139 10.98 5.48 -24.41
C LEU A 139 12.23 4.70 -24.03
N LEU A 140 12.88 5.08 -22.92
CA LEU A 140 14.08 4.43 -22.40
C LEU A 140 13.97 4.24 -20.90
N PHE A 141 14.25 3.01 -20.46
CA PHE A 141 14.44 2.66 -19.06
C PHE A 141 15.92 2.35 -18.81
N GLU A 142 16.63 3.26 -18.15
CA GLU A 142 17.95 2.99 -17.58
C GLU A 142 17.79 2.73 -16.08
N ILE A 143 17.52 1.47 -15.75
CA ILE A 143 17.77 0.99 -14.40
C ILE A 143 19.28 0.81 -14.34
N ASP A 144 19.95 1.62 -13.53
CA ASP A 144 21.39 1.43 -13.36
C ASP A 144 21.59 0.01 -12.79
N LEU A 145 22.34 -0.81 -13.53
CA LEU A 145 22.58 -2.23 -13.23
C LEU A 145 23.90 -2.42 -12.46
N LEU A 146 24.33 -1.39 -11.73
CA LEU A 146 25.51 -1.39 -10.88
C LEU A 146 25.11 -1.23 -9.41
#